data_AF-A0A3B8M725-F1
#
_entry.id   AF-A0A3B8M725-F1
#
_cell.length_a   1.000
_cell.length_b   1.000
_cell.length_c   1.000
_cell.angle_alpha   90.00
_cell.angle_beta   90.00
_cell.angle_gamma   90.00
#
_symmetry.space_group_name_H-M   'P 1'
#
loop_
_entity.id
_entity.type
_entity.pdbx_description
1 polymer ?
#
loop_
_entity_poly.entity_id
_entity_poly.type
_entity_poly.pdbx_seq_one_letter_code
_entity_poly.pdbx_strand_id
1 'polypeptide(L)'
;SIRAEMLRDGVEDRQYFHLLKQAARRAGDRIPTSLRDRAAALSKVPDSIARTQYEMSGDVQRLLSRRVQIADAIEALLSGTIESD
;
A
#
# COMPACT_ATOMS: atom_id res chain seq x y z
N SER A 1 -13.23 13.00 -16.19
CA SER A 1 -14.53 12.47 -15.74
C SER A 1 -14.27 11.55 -14.56
N ILE A 2 -15.22 11.44 -13.63
CA ILE A 2 -15.09 10.61 -12.43
C ILE A 2 -14.64 9.17 -12.79
N ARG A 3 -15.14 8.61 -13.90
CA ARG A 3 -14.76 7.28 -14.38
C ARG A 3 -13.27 7.14 -14.76
N ALA A 4 -12.69 8.16 -15.39
CA ALA A 4 -11.27 8.14 -15.77
C ALA A 4 -10.35 8.28 -14.55
N GLU A 5 -10.76 9.07 -13.56
CA GLU A 5 -10.05 9.22 -12.28
C GLU A 5 -10.06 7.91 -11.50
N MET A 6 -11.21 7.26 -11.35
CA MET A 6 -11.31 5.94 -10.70
C MET A 6 -10.47 4.85 -11.40
N LEU A 7 -10.40 4.88 -12.73
CA LEU A 7 -9.56 3.94 -13.49
C LEU A 7 -8.07 4.19 -13.24
N ARG A 8 -7.65 5.46 -13.28
CA ARG A 8 -6.28 5.88 -12.98
C ARG A 8 -5.90 5.46 -11.57
N ASP A 9 -6.78 5.71 -10.60
CA ASP A 9 -6.61 5.30 -9.22
C ASP A 9 -6.39 3.80 -9.09
N GLY A 10 -7.25 2.99 -9.71
CA GLY A 10 -7.08 1.54 -9.70
C GLY A 10 -5.80 1.03 -10.40
N VAL A 11 -5.26 1.76 -11.38
CA VAL A 11 -3.95 1.44 -12.00
C VAL A 11 -2.81 1.75 -11.03
N GLU A 12 -2.85 2.92 -10.40
CA GLU A 12 -1.86 3.40 -9.45
C GLU A 12 -1.77 2.47 -8.23
N ASP A 13 -2.91 2.03 -7.69
CA ASP A 13 -2.96 1.10 -6.56
C ASP A 13 -2.28 -0.24 -6.89
N ARG A 14 -2.50 -0.78 -8.09
CA ARG A 14 -1.81 -2.00 -8.54
C ARG A 14 -0.30 -1.81 -8.62
N GLN A 15 0.17 -0.64 -9.04
CA GLN A 15 1.59 -0.32 -9.11
C GLN A 15 2.21 -0.26 -7.70
N TYR A 16 1.54 0.41 -6.75
CA TYR A 16 2.00 0.43 -5.36
C TYR A 16 2.10 -0.97 -4.74
N PHE A 17 1.11 -1.85 -4.95
CA PHE A 17 1.20 -3.23 -4.46
C PHE A 17 2.35 -4.01 -5.10
N HIS A 18 2.61 -3.81 -6.39
CA HIS A 18 3.74 -4.42 -7.08
C HIS A 18 5.07 -3.98 -6.47
N LEU A 19 5.26 -2.67 -6.28
CA LEU A 19 6.47 -2.08 -5.72
C LEU A 19 6.70 -2.53 -4.27
N LEU A 20 5.65 -2.54 -3.44
CA LEU A 20 5.71 -3.04 -2.06
C LEU A 20 6.21 -4.49 -2.00
N LYS A 21 5.65 -5.35 -2.84
CA LYS A 21 6.05 -6.76 -2.93
C LYS A 21 7.50 -6.92 -3.39
N GLN A 22 7.93 -6.10 -4.35
CA GLN A 22 9.31 -6.12 -4.85
C GLN A 22 10.30 -5.65 -3.78
N ALA A 23 9.99 -4.55 -3.09
CA ALA A 23 10.82 -3.98 -2.03
C ALA A 23 10.95 -4.98 -0.86
N ALA A 24 9.84 -5.57 -0.40
CA ALA A 24 9.86 -6.56 0.68
C ALA A 24 10.69 -7.81 0.33
N ARG A 25 10.58 -8.29 -0.92
CA ARG A 25 11.41 -9.41 -1.42
C ARG A 25 12.89 -9.06 -1.47
N ARG A 26 13.22 -7.84 -1.91
CA ARG A 26 14.61 -7.37 -2.00
C ARG A 26 15.23 -7.17 -0.62
N ALA A 27 14.46 -6.64 0.33
CA ALA A 27 14.88 -6.47 1.71
C ALA A 27 15.21 -7.82 2.36
N GLY A 28 14.34 -8.82 2.20
CA GLY A 28 14.54 -10.16 2.73
C GLY A 28 14.69 -10.15 4.25
N ASP A 29 15.64 -10.93 4.77
CA ASP A 29 15.89 -11.05 6.22
C ASP A 29 16.77 -9.96 6.82
N ARG A 30 17.08 -8.93 6.03
CA ARG A 30 17.92 -7.79 6.46
C ARG A 30 17.14 -6.69 7.16
N ILE A 31 15.81 -6.77 7.19
CA ILE A 31 14.93 -5.79 7.83
C ILE A 31 14.33 -6.33 9.12
N PRO A 32 13.96 -5.45 10.07
CA PRO A 32 13.24 -5.85 11.28
C PRO A 32 11.94 -6.60 10.96
N THR A 33 11.59 -7.58 11.81
CA THR A 33 10.33 -8.34 11.71
C THR A 33 9.11 -7.40 11.70
N SER A 34 9.13 -6.34 12.50
CA SER A 34 8.06 -5.33 12.55
C SER A 34 7.82 -4.66 11.20
N LEU A 35 8.88 -4.34 10.45
CA LEU A 35 8.75 -3.72 9.11
C LEU A 35 8.21 -4.73 8.09
N ARG A 36 8.64 -6.00 8.20
CA ARG A 36 8.08 -7.09 7.37
C ARG A 36 6.59 -7.29 7.63
N ASP A 37 6.19 -7.31 8.89
CA ASP A 37 4.79 -7.50 9.28
C ASP A 37 3.93 -6.32 8.83
N ARG A 38 4.44 -5.08 8.97
CA ARG A 38 3.80 -3.88 8.42
C ARG A 38 3.60 -3.99 6.92
N ALA A 39 4.63 -4.38 6.16
CA ALA A 39 4.53 -4.56 4.71
C ALA A 39 3.52 -5.66 4.33
N ALA A 40 3.48 -6.77 5.07
CA ALA A 40 2.53 -7.85 4.86
C ALA A 40 1.08 -7.39 5.12
N ALA A 41 0.84 -6.61 6.18
CA ALA A 41 -0.47 -6.02 6.47
C ALA A 41 -0.89 -5.00 5.40
N LEU A 42 0.06 -4.21 4.89
CA LEU A 42 -0.17 -3.24 3.83
C LEU A 42 -0.50 -3.87 2.48
N SER A 43 -0.03 -5.10 2.22
CA SER A 43 -0.31 -5.84 0.98
C SER A 43 -1.77 -6.31 0.84
N LYS A 44 -2.58 -6.14 1.89
CA LYS A 44 -4.01 -6.48 1.91
C LYS A 44 -4.86 -5.22 1.75
N VAL A 45 -5.98 -5.35 1.05
CA VAL A 45 -7.01 -4.31 0.98
C VAL A 45 -7.98 -4.52 2.14
N PRO A 46 -8.17 -3.53 3.04
CA PRO A 46 -9.13 -3.64 4.13
C PRO A 46 -10.57 -3.40 3.64
N ASP A 47 -11.55 -4.02 4.32
CA ASP A 47 -12.98 -3.85 4.04
C ASP A 47 -13.45 -2.39 4.10
N SER A 48 -12.77 -1.54 4.88
CA SER A 48 -13.04 -0.11 4.95
C SER A 48 -12.74 0.66 3.66
N ILE A 49 -11.99 0.05 2.73
CA ILE A 49 -11.68 0.59 1.40
C ILE A 49 -12.53 -0.13 0.35
N ALA A 50 -12.53 -1.46 0.38
CA ALA A 50 -13.37 -2.26 -0.50
C ALA A 50 -13.70 -3.57 0.21
N ARG A 51 -15.00 -3.85 0.38
CA ARG A 51 -15.48 -5.12 0.93
C ARG A 51 -15.57 -6.19 -0.15
N THR A 52 -15.97 -5.78 -1.35
CA THR A 52 -16.02 -6.63 -2.54
C THR A 52 -15.61 -5.82 -3.76
N GLN A 53 -15.49 -6.47 -4.92
CA GLN A 53 -15.24 -5.78 -6.20
C GLN A 53 -16.38 -4.85 -6.64
N TYR A 54 -17.55 -4.92 -5.99
CA TYR A 54 -18.73 -4.08 -6.28
C TYR A 54 -19.05 -3.08 -5.16
N GLU A 55 -18.48 -3.29 -3.97
CA GLU A 55 -18.71 -2.45 -2.78
C GLU A 55 -17.41 -1.76 -2.39
N MET A 56 -17.15 -0.64 -3.04
CA MET A 56 -16.02 0.25 -2.75
C MET A 56 -16.49 1.41 -1.86
N SER A 57 -15.62 1.85 -0.95
CA SER A 57 -15.84 3.05 -0.16
C SER A 57 -15.95 4.27 -1.08
N GLY A 58 -16.97 5.11 -0.85
CA GLY A 58 -17.06 6.44 -1.48
C GLY A 58 -16.16 7.49 -0.82
N ASP A 59 -15.55 7.17 0.32
CA ASP A 59 -14.61 8.02 1.03
C ASP A 59 -13.21 7.89 0.40
N VAL A 60 -12.89 8.84 -0.49
CA VAL A 60 -11.62 8.92 -1.21
C VAL A 60 -10.43 9.11 -0.26
N GLN A 61 -10.63 9.74 0.90
CA GLN A 61 -9.52 10.00 1.83
C GLN A 61 -8.96 8.70 2.40
N ARG A 62 -9.79 7.66 2.58
CA ARG A 62 -9.31 6.33 3.02
C ARG A 62 -8.35 5.70 2.03
N LEU A 63 -8.62 5.87 0.73
CA LEU A 63 -7.75 5.36 -0.33
C LEU A 63 -6.44 6.15 -0.35
N LEU A 64 -6.52 7.48 -0.32
CA LEU A 64 -5.33 8.35 -0.34
C LEU A 64 -4.43 8.13 0.87
N SER A 65 -4.97 8.06 2.09
CA SER A 65 -4.18 7.76 3.29
C SER A 65 -3.53 6.38 3.20
N ARG A 66 -4.21 5.39 2.61
CA ARG A 66 -3.63 4.06 2.41
C ARG A 66 -2.46 4.09 1.43
N ARG A 67 -2.51 4.90 0.37
CA ARG A 67 -1.39 5.09 -0.56
C ARG A 67 -0.16 5.65 0.13
N VAL A 68 -0.34 6.67 0.97
CA VAL A 68 0.75 7.24 1.78
C VAL A 68 1.40 6.15 2.63
N GLN A 69 0.61 5.39 3.40
CA GLN A 69 1.15 4.30 4.22
C GLN A 69 1.93 3.24 3.43
N ILE A 70 1.52 2.94 2.20
CA ILE A 70 2.22 1.99 1.32
C ILE A 70 3.52 2.63 0.78
N ALA A 71 3.48 3.90 0.38
CA ALA A 71 4.66 4.63 -0.07
C ALA A 71 5.73 4.69 1.02
N ASP A 72 5.35 5.07 2.24
CA ASP A 72 6.27 5.14 3.39
C ASP A 72 6.89 3.77 3.69
N ALA A 73 6.09 2.70 3.60
CA ALA A 73 6.58 1.35 3.80
C ALA A 73 7.55 0.92 2.70
N ILE A 74 7.29 1.29 1.44
CA ILE A 74 8.23 1.04 0.33
C ILE A 74 9.55 1.75 0.61
N GLU A 75 9.51 3.03 0.99
CA GLU A 75 10.70 3.80 1.32
C GLU A 75 11.49 3.18 2.46
N ALA A 76 10.82 2.82 3.57
CA ALA A 76 11.43 2.13 4.70
C ALA A 76 12.08 0.78 4.31
N LEU A 77 11.44 0.02 3.41
CA LEU A 77 11.99 -1.25 2.90
C LEU A 77 13.22 -1.04 2.01
N LEU A 78 13.28 0.06 1.27
CA LEU A 78 14.41 0.39 0.39
C LEU A 78 15.59 0.99 1.15
N SER A 79 15.33 1.77 2.20
CA SER A 79 16.35 2.39 3.06
C SER A 79 16.83 1.47 4.18
N GLY A 80 16.02 0.49 4.60
CA GLY A 80 16.28 -0.36 5.76
C GLY A 80 16.00 0.31 7.11
N THR A 81 15.37 1.48 7.11
CA THR A 81 15.09 2.28 8.31
C THR A 81 13.58 2.36 8.53
N ILE A 82 13.13 2.21 9.77
CA ILE A 82 11.76 2.57 10.16
C ILE A 82 11.81 4.03 10.60
N GLU A 83 11.29 4.96 9.79
CA GLU A 83 10.94 6.27 10.34
C GLU A 83 9.81 6.04 11.35
N SER A 84 10.13 6.34 12.61
CA SER A 84 9.18 6.37 13.71
C SER A 84 8.68 7.82 13.78
N ASP A 85 7.38 8.01 13.61
CA ASP A 85 6.70 9.29 13.81
C ASP A 85 7.00 9.90 15.19
#